data_AF-A0A0E3LTV1-F1
#
_entry.id   AF-A0A0E3LTV1-F1
#
_cell.length_a   1.000
_cell.length_b   1.000
_cell.length_c   1.000
_cell.angle_alpha   90.00
_cell.angle_beta   90.00
_cell.angle_gamma   90.00
#
_symmetry.space_group_name_H-M   'P 1'
#
loop_
_entity.id
_entity.type
_entity.pdbx_description
1 polymer ?
#
loop_
_entity_poly.entity_id
_entity_poly.type
_entity_poly.pdbx_seq_one_letter_code
_entity_poly.pdbx_strand_id
1 'polypeptide(L)' 'MQKIQLIEGDVWGHRKDINEYYTVPSSVMNKIRNMKVDGIPNDKIAEKMSKESKLNQKMILYILNKKPLEL' A
#
# COMPACT_ATOMS: atom_id res chain seq x y z
N MET A 1 28.41 -26.51 1.91
CA MET A 1 28.51 -25.04 1.74
C MET A 1 27.58 -24.65 0.61
N GLN A 2 26.51 -23.89 0.89
CA GLN A 2 25.58 -23.43 -0.15
C GLN A 2 26.33 -22.46 -1.09
N LYS A 3 26.14 -22.65 -2.40
CA LYS A 3 26.75 -21.83 -3.47
C LYS A 3 26.13 -20.42 -3.45
N ILE A 4 26.57 -19.58 -2.53
CA ILE A 4 26.23 -18.16 -2.51
C ILE A 4 27.21 -17.47 -3.45
N GLN A 5 26.69 -16.93 -4.55
CA GLN A 5 27.46 -16.13 -5.49
C GLN A 5 27.29 -14.66 -5.11
N LEU A 6 28.39 -14.00 -4.74
CA LEU A 6 28.42 -12.55 -4.53
C LEU A 6 28.44 -11.90 -5.91
N ILE A 7 27.47 -11.02 -6.20
CA ILE A 7 27.43 -10.24 -7.43
C ILE A 7 27.71 -8.80 -7.04
N GLU A 8 28.78 -8.24 -7.61
CA GLU A 8 29.11 -6.82 -7.45
C GLU A 8 28.10 -6.00 -8.26
N GLY A 9 27.36 -5.14 -7.58
CA GLY A 9 26.37 -4.27 -8.18
C GLY A 9 26.36 -2.95 -7.45
N ASP A 10 26.20 -1.86 -8.20
CA ASP A 10 26.10 -0.52 -7.63
C ASP A 10 24.77 -0.43 -6.86
N VAL A 11 24.83 -0.54 -5.54
CA VAL A 11 23.64 -0.53 -4.65
C VAL A 11 22.98 0.85 -4.62
N TRP A 12 23.65 1.84 -5.20
CA TRP A 12 23.27 3.25 -5.25
C TRP A 12 22.76 3.65 -6.63
N GLY A 13 21.58 3.15 -6.97
CA GLY A 13 20.74 3.82 -7.96
C GLY A 13 20.42 5.23 -7.46
N HIS A 14 21.06 6.25 -8.06
CA HIS A 14 20.78 7.70 -8.16
C HIS A 14 19.52 8.30 -7.48
N ARG A 15 19.13 7.88 -6.28
CA ARG A 15 18.01 8.47 -5.54
C ARG A 15 18.53 9.66 -4.76
N LYS A 16 18.71 10.77 -5.48
CA LYS A 16 18.84 12.10 -4.87
C LYS A 16 17.53 12.55 -4.20
N ASP A 17 16.41 11.98 -4.62
CA ASP A 17 15.10 12.22 -4.04
C ASP A 17 14.66 10.96 -3.29
N ILE A 18 15.03 10.87 -2.01
CA ILE A 18 14.34 9.96 -1.09
C ILE A 18 12.92 10.52 -0.97
N ASN A 19 12.00 10.05 -1.83
CA ASN A 19 10.58 10.26 -1.57
C ASN A 19 10.31 9.69 -0.18
N GLU A 20 10.01 10.57 0.78
CA GLU A 20 9.68 10.18 2.14
C GLU A 20 8.62 9.08 2.09
N TYR A 21 8.88 7.99 2.82
CA TYR A 21 7.93 6.91 2.93
C TYR A 21 6.59 7.46 3.44
N TYR A 22 5.54 7.32 2.63
CA TYR A 22 4.20 7.68 3.09
C TYR A 22 3.67 6.59 4.01
N THR A 23 3.70 6.86 5.32
CA THR A 23 3.05 6.00 6.31
C THR A 23 1.54 6.19 6.20
N VAL A 24 0.82 5.13 5.83
CA VAL A 24 -0.64 5.15 5.76
C VAL A 24 -1.20 5.21 7.19
N PRO A 25 -1.97 6.26 7.55
CA PRO A 25 -2.54 6.36 8.89
C PRO A 25 -3.52 5.21 9.17
N SER A 26 -3.54 4.71 10.40
CA SER A 26 -4.48 3.66 10.85
C SER A 26 -5.94 4.10 10.68
N SER A 27 -6.24 5.39 10.81
CA SER A 27 -7.57 5.97 10.56
C SER A 27 -8.06 5.72 9.13
N VAL A 28 -7.17 5.84 8.13
CA VAL A 28 -7.48 5.56 6.72
C VAL A 28 -7.81 4.07 6.55
N MET A 29 -7.01 3.18 7.15
CA MET A 29 -7.23 1.74 7.10
C MET A 29 -8.54 1.32 7.76
N ASN A 30 -8.87 1.94 8.90
CA ASN A 30 -10.11 1.66 9.62
C ASN A 30 -11.33 2.16 8.84
N LYS A 31 -11.25 3.35 8.22
CA LYS A 31 -12.33 3.88 7.39
C LYS A 31 -12.62 2.99 6.18
N ILE A 32 -11.58 2.53 5.47
CA ILE A 32 -11.71 1.57 4.36
C ILE A 32 -12.40 0.28 4.82
N ARG A 33 -11.99 -0.26 5.99
CA ARG A 33 -12.59 -1.48 6.56
C ARG A 33 -14.05 -1.28 6.95
N ASN A 34 -14.39 -0.19 7.63
CA ASN A 34 -15.76 0.12 8.02
C ASN A 34 -16.66 0.22 6.78
N MET A 35 -16.24 0.97 5.76
CA MET A 35 -17.00 1.08 4.50
C MET A 35 -17.20 -0.28 3.80
N LYS A 36 -16.22 -1.17 3.88
CA LYS A 36 -16.35 -2.54 3.35
C LYS A 36 -17.35 -3.37 4.15
N VAL A 37 -17.33 -3.27 5.48
CA VAL A 37 -18.29 -3.92 6.38
C VAL A 37 -19.71 -3.40 6.15
N ASP A 38 -19.85 -2.10 5.88
CA ASP A 38 -21.12 -1.44 5.52
C ASP A 38 -21.66 -1.87 4.13
N GLY A 39 -20.95 -2.76 3.41
CA GLY A 39 -21.37 -3.31 2.13
C GLY A 39 -21.18 -2.36 0.94
N ILE A 40 -20.39 -1.30 1.09
CA ILE A 40 -20.13 -0.35 0.00
C ILE A 40 -19.28 -1.06 -1.08
N PRO A 41 -19.64 -0.96 -2.38
CA PRO A 41 -18.84 -1.54 -3.46
C PRO A 41 -17.40 -1.02 -3.48
N ASN A 42 -16.44 -1.90 -3.73
CA ASN A 42 -15.00 -1.58 -3.71
C ASN A 42 -14.63 -0.37 -4.58
N ASP A 43 -15.23 -0.23 -5.77
CA ASP A 43 -14.96 0.89 -6.68
C ASP A 43 -15.40 2.24 -6.08
N LYS A 44 -16.56 2.25 -5.40
CA LYS A 44 -17.05 3.44 -4.69
C LYS A 44 -16.17 3.79 -3.48
N ILE A 45 -15.68 2.77 -2.77
CA ILE A 45 -14.71 2.97 -1.68
C ILE A 45 -13.43 3.59 -2.24
N ALA A 46 -12.89 3.03 -3.34
CA ALA A 46 -11.67 3.51 -3.97
C ALA A 46 -11.81 4.96 -4.46
N GLU A 47 -12.93 5.29 -5.11
CA GLU A 47 -13.19 6.65 -5.56
C GLU A 47 -13.23 7.64 -4.40
N LYS A 48 -14.00 7.35 -3.34
CA LYS A 48 -14.13 8.24 -2.18
C LYS A 48 -12.80 8.39 -1.43
N MET A 49 -12.14 7.28 -1.11
CA MET A 49 -10.90 7.30 -0.33
C MET A 49 -9.74 7.93 -1.09
N SER A 50 -9.75 7.90 -2.43
CA SER A 50 -8.73 8.60 -3.25
C SER A 50 -8.82 10.12 -3.16
N LYS A 51 -10.00 10.66 -2.85
CA LYS A 51 -10.22 12.10 -2.64
C LYS A 51 -9.89 12.54 -1.21
N GLU A 52 -10.03 11.63 -0.24
CA GLU A 52 -9.87 11.91 1.19
C GLU A 52 -8.48 11.53 1.74
N SER A 53 -7.67 10.80 0.99
CA SER A 53 -6.35 10.32 1.40
C SER A 53 -5.29 10.61 0.33
N LYS A 54 -4.01 10.42 0.66
CA LYS A 54 -2.92 10.52 -0.33
C LYS A 54 -2.75 9.23 -1.16
N LEU A 55 -3.69 8.29 -1.08
CA LEU A 55 -3.64 7.02 -1.78
C LEU A 55 -4.41 7.08 -3.09
N ASN A 56 -3.81 6.57 -4.16
CA ASN A 56 -4.54 6.41 -5.41
C ASN A 56 -5.55 5.23 -5.33
N GLN A 57 -6.50 5.20 -6.26
CA GLN A 57 -7.54 4.18 -6.32
C GLN A 57 -6.98 2.75 -6.39
N LYS A 58 -5.90 2.54 -7.16
CA LYS A 58 -5.26 1.22 -7.30
C LYS A 58 -4.72 0.71 -5.97
N MET A 59 -4.10 1.59 -5.17
CA MET A 59 -3.59 1.25 -3.84
C MET A 59 -4.71 0.92 -2.87
N ILE A 60 -5.83 1.64 -2.94
CA ILE A 60 -7.02 1.36 -2.11
C ILE A 60 -7.63 0.01 -2.48
N LEU A 61 -7.79 -0.29 -3.78
CA LEU A 61 -8.27 -1.59 -4.26
C LEU A 61 -7.34 -2.73 -3.84
N TYR A 62 -6.02 -2.50 -3.89
CA TYR A 62 -5.04 -3.46 -3.38
C TYR A 62 -5.26 -3.74 -1.89
N ILE A 63 -5.43 -2.70 -1.06
CA ILE A 63 -5.73 -2.84 0.38
C ILE A 63 -7.02 -3.64 0.60
N LEU A 64 -8.07 -3.36 -0.17
CA LEU A 64 -9.38 -4.03 -0.07
C LEU A 64 -9.32 -5.52 -0.41
N ASN A 65 -8.46 -5.90 -1.36
CA ASN A 65 -8.31 -7.26 -1.87
C ASN A 65 -7.27 -8.09 -1.10
N LYS A 66 -6.37 -7.42 -0.36
CA LYS A 66 -5.35 -8.10 0.43
C LYS A 66 -6.01 -8.81 1.62
N LYS A 67 -5.78 -10.13 1.73
CA LYS A 67 -6.10 -10.86 2.96
C LYS A 67 -5.20 -10.34 4.09
N PRO A 68 -5.70 -10.18 5.33
CA PRO A 68 -4.83 -9.90 6.46
C PRO A 68 -3.72 -10.97 6.48
N LEU A 69 -2.46 -10.55 6.64
CA LEU A 69 -1.41 -11.53 6.91
C LEU A 69 -1.76 -12.17 8.26
N GLU A 70 -2.03 -13.48 8.24
CA GLU A 70 -1.97 -14.29 9.46
C GLU A 70 -0.50 -14.28 9.89
N LEU A 71 -0.23 -13.66 11.04
CA LEU A 71 1.06 -13.65 11.72
C LEU A 71 1.10 -14.83 12.69
#